data_AF-G3F4H3-F1
#
_entry.id   AF-G3F4H3-F1
#
_cell.length_a   1.000
_cell.length_b   1.000
_cell.length_c   1.000
_cell.angle_alpha   90.00
_cell.angle_beta   90.00
_cell.angle_gamma   90.00
#
_symmetry.space_group_name_H-M   'P 1'
#
loop_
_entity.id
_entity.type
_entity.pdbx_description
1 polymer ?
#
loop_
_entity_poly.entity_id
_entity_poly.type
_entity_poly.pdbx_seq_one_letter_code
_entity_poly.pdbx_strand_id
1 'polypeptide(L)'
;FDFTDSEGTTTTTGCAPWGTASNCQLAINQDDWCTNYEPDAPTSSVTYDNAGTLGITVNSNKSLIGEGTSGVIKGKGLRMVSGVSNIIIQNIAVTDINAKYVWGGDAITLDDADLVWIDHVTTARIGRQHYVLGTEADNRVSF
;
A
#
# COMPACT_ATOMS: atom_id res chain seq x y z
N PHE A 1 -12.92 7.60 5.42
CA PHE A 1 -13.18 7.22 4.03
C PHE A 1 -12.82 5.75 3.87
N ASP A 2 -13.81 4.92 3.57
CA ASP A 2 -13.60 3.47 3.38
C ASP A 2 -13.71 3.14 1.89
N PHE A 3 -12.63 2.60 1.33
CA PHE A 3 -12.52 2.18 -0.07
C PHE A 3 -12.59 0.65 -0.21
N THR A 4 -12.73 -0.10 0.90
CA THR A 4 -12.99 -1.53 0.80
C THR A 4 -14.23 -1.76 -0.06
N ASP A 5 -14.14 -2.76 -0.94
CA ASP A 5 -15.11 -3.19 -1.94
C ASP A 5 -15.41 -2.16 -3.05
N SER A 6 -14.78 -0.98 -3.06
CA SER A 6 -15.08 0.07 -4.05
C SER A 6 -14.70 -0.32 -5.48
N GLU A 7 -13.78 -1.28 -5.63
CA GLU A 7 -13.29 -1.79 -6.92
C GLU A 7 -13.50 -3.32 -7.07
N GLY A 8 -14.31 -3.92 -6.19
CA GLY A 8 -14.58 -5.36 -6.15
C GLY A 8 -13.38 -6.22 -5.74
N THR A 9 -13.49 -7.53 -5.93
CA THR A 9 -12.48 -8.51 -5.52
C THR A 9 -11.97 -9.33 -6.71
N THR A 10 -10.70 -9.76 -6.64
CA THR A 10 -10.10 -10.70 -7.60
C THR A 10 -9.69 -11.99 -6.90
N THR A 11 -9.99 -13.13 -7.52
CA THR A 11 -9.46 -14.45 -7.14
C THR A 11 -8.44 -14.90 -8.17
N THR A 12 -7.22 -15.21 -7.72
CA THR A 12 -6.13 -15.66 -8.58
C THR A 12 -5.25 -16.68 -7.86
N THR A 13 -4.20 -17.13 -8.55
CA THR A 13 -3.16 -17.99 -8.01
C THR A 13 -2.06 -17.14 -7.36
N GLY A 14 -1.65 -17.54 -6.16
CA GLY A 14 -0.52 -17.00 -5.41
C GLY A 14 0.34 -18.11 -4.82
N CYS A 15 1.19 -17.78 -3.85
CA CYS A 15 2.05 -18.74 -3.16
C CYS A 15 2.11 -18.51 -1.65
N ALA A 16 2.55 -19.53 -0.90
CA ALA A 16 2.67 -19.54 0.55
C ALA A 16 4.13 -19.73 1.02
N PRO A 17 5.04 -18.77 0.73
CA PRO A 17 6.47 -18.93 1.01
C PRO A 17 6.79 -18.99 2.52
N TRP A 18 5.95 -18.39 3.36
CA TRP A 18 6.16 -18.34 4.82
C TRP A 18 5.30 -19.35 5.60
N GLY A 19 4.83 -20.40 4.93
CA GLY A 19 3.99 -21.44 5.51
C GLY A 19 2.49 -21.26 5.29
N THR A 20 1.74 -22.33 5.53
CA THR A 20 0.30 -22.44 5.20
C THR A 20 -0.63 -22.27 6.41
N ALA A 21 -0.08 -21.91 7.57
CA ALA A 21 -0.89 -21.64 8.76
C ALA A 21 -1.76 -20.38 8.56
N SER A 22 -2.88 -20.30 9.29
CA SER A 22 -3.86 -19.21 9.13
C SER A 22 -3.31 -17.83 9.48
N ASN A 23 -2.26 -17.76 10.31
CA ASN A 23 -1.59 -16.52 10.72
C ASN A 23 -0.42 -16.11 9.82
N CYS A 24 0.04 -16.95 8.89
CA CYS A 24 1.09 -16.58 7.92
C CYS A 24 0.49 -15.70 6.81
N GLN A 25 1.24 -14.73 6.26
CA GLN A 25 0.79 -14.09 5.03
C GLN A 25 0.94 -15.03 3.83
N LEU A 26 0.17 -14.76 2.77
CA LEU A 26 0.37 -15.33 1.44
C LEU A 26 0.86 -14.23 0.49
N ALA A 27 1.39 -14.58 -0.67
CA ALA A 27 1.76 -13.61 -1.70
C ALA A 27 0.86 -13.78 -2.93
N ILE A 28 0.37 -12.66 -3.48
CA ILE A 28 -0.20 -12.64 -4.82
C ILE A 28 0.94 -12.85 -5.82
N ASN A 29 0.74 -13.65 -6.87
CA ASN A 29 1.75 -13.86 -7.91
C ASN A 29 1.79 -12.67 -8.90
N GLN A 30 2.05 -11.47 -8.40
CA GLN A 30 2.22 -10.29 -9.22
C GLN A 30 3.53 -10.38 -10.01
N ASP A 31 3.49 -10.10 -11.31
CA ASP A 31 4.67 -10.09 -12.20
C ASP A 31 5.54 -11.37 -12.10
N ASP A 32 4.89 -12.53 -11.98
CA ASP A 32 5.53 -13.84 -11.78
C ASP A 32 6.43 -13.92 -10.54
N TRP A 33 6.18 -13.12 -9.51
CA TRP A 33 7.02 -13.05 -8.31
C TRP A 33 7.18 -14.42 -7.62
N CYS A 34 6.11 -15.20 -7.49
CA CYS A 34 6.20 -16.54 -6.91
C CYS A 34 7.13 -17.44 -7.73
N THR A 35 7.02 -17.42 -9.06
CA THR A 35 7.86 -18.21 -9.95
C THR A 35 9.33 -17.78 -9.89
N ASN A 36 9.57 -16.47 -9.87
CA ASN A 36 10.90 -15.90 -10.00
C ASN A 36 11.70 -15.88 -8.70
N TYR A 37 11.03 -15.70 -7.56
CA TYR A 37 11.67 -15.49 -6.27
C TYR A 37 11.38 -16.59 -5.24
N GLU A 38 10.28 -17.31 -5.38
CA GLU A 38 9.86 -18.36 -4.44
C GLU A 38 9.41 -19.65 -5.18
N PRO A 39 10.24 -20.20 -6.11
CA PRO A 39 9.82 -21.27 -7.02
C PRO A 39 9.40 -22.57 -6.32
N ASP A 40 9.89 -22.78 -5.09
CA ASP A 40 9.60 -23.96 -4.28
C ASP A 40 8.40 -23.75 -3.32
N ALA A 41 7.81 -22.54 -3.29
CA ALA A 41 6.71 -22.24 -2.40
C ALA A 41 5.41 -22.94 -2.84
N PRO A 42 4.60 -23.47 -1.91
CA PRO A 42 3.31 -24.05 -2.24
C PRO A 42 2.39 -23.04 -2.91
N THR A 43 1.74 -23.45 -4.00
CA THR A 43 0.69 -22.67 -4.65
C THR A 43 -0.54 -22.54 -3.75
N SER A 44 -1.17 -21.37 -3.73
CA SER A 44 -2.43 -21.13 -3.02
C SER A 44 -3.39 -20.33 -3.88
N SER A 45 -4.70 -20.56 -3.71
CA SER A 45 -5.70 -19.60 -4.19
C SER A 45 -5.71 -18.39 -3.26
N VAL A 46 -5.75 -17.19 -3.83
CA VAL A 46 -5.81 -15.92 -3.09
C VAL A 46 -7.00 -15.10 -3.60
N THR A 47 -7.75 -14.49 -2.69
CA THR A 47 -8.87 -13.58 -3.01
C THR A 47 -8.66 -12.27 -2.27
N TYR A 48 -8.47 -11.18 -3.00
CA TYR A 48 -8.12 -9.87 -2.44
C TYR A 48 -9.00 -8.76 -2.99
N ASP A 49 -9.05 -7.64 -2.27
CA ASP A 49 -9.75 -6.42 -2.66
C ASP A 49 -8.93 -5.62 -3.67
N ASN A 50 -9.52 -5.28 -4.82
CA ASN A 50 -8.81 -4.59 -5.89
C ASN A 50 -8.41 -3.16 -5.51
N ALA A 51 -9.19 -2.48 -4.65
CA ALA A 51 -8.96 -1.09 -4.30
C ALA A 51 -7.60 -0.90 -3.61
N GLY A 52 -7.11 -1.91 -2.90
CA GLY A 52 -5.81 -1.87 -2.22
C GLY A 52 -4.59 -1.88 -3.15
N THR A 53 -4.74 -2.39 -4.39
CA THR A 53 -3.60 -2.65 -5.29
C THR A 53 -2.88 -1.41 -5.79
N LEU A 54 -3.58 -0.27 -5.87
CA LEU A 54 -3.01 0.99 -6.34
C LEU A 54 -3.51 2.15 -5.49
N GLY A 55 -2.59 2.91 -4.89
CA GLY A 55 -2.93 4.07 -4.06
C GLY A 55 -3.56 5.23 -4.84
N ILE A 56 -4.23 6.14 -4.12
CA ILE A 56 -4.81 7.37 -4.64
C ILE A 56 -3.70 8.32 -5.08
N THR A 57 -3.72 8.77 -6.33
CA THR A 57 -2.75 9.75 -6.84
C THR A 57 -2.89 11.09 -6.13
N VAL A 58 -1.80 11.57 -5.52
CA VAL A 58 -1.70 12.89 -4.89
C VAL A 58 -0.83 13.79 -5.75
N ASN A 59 -1.44 14.83 -6.35
CA ASN A 59 -0.73 15.82 -7.16
C ASN A 59 -0.01 16.86 -6.29
N SER A 60 0.88 17.66 -6.91
CA SER A 60 1.63 18.72 -6.24
C SER A 60 0.76 19.75 -5.53
N ASN A 61 1.34 20.45 -4.54
CA ASN A 61 0.71 21.55 -3.78
C ASN A 61 -0.59 21.08 -3.10
N LYS A 62 -0.47 20.11 -2.20
CA LYS A 62 -1.60 19.56 -1.42
C LYS A 62 -1.24 19.49 0.05
N SER A 63 -2.23 19.75 0.89
CA SER A 63 -2.17 19.48 2.33
C SER A 63 -3.38 18.63 2.69
N LEU A 64 -3.15 17.37 3.04
CA LEU A 64 -4.16 16.44 3.54
C LEU A 64 -4.01 16.33 5.05
N ILE A 65 -4.96 16.89 5.78
CA ILE A 65 -4.89 17.01 7.24
C ILE A 65 -6.15 16.38 7.84
N GLY A 66 -5.97 15.48 8.80
CA GLY A 66 -7.08 14.93 9.59
C GLY A 66 -7.44 15.79 10.80
N GLU A 67 -8.72 15.84 11.13
CA GLU A 67 -9.23 16.51 12.34
C GLU A 67 -9.33 15.53 13.51
N GLY A 68 -8.66 15.84 14.62
CA GLY A 68 -8.65 15.01 15.82
C GLY A 68 -8.21 13.58 15.50
N THR A 69 -9.08 12.60 15.76
CA THR A 69 -8.85 11.18 15.47
C THR A 69 -9.75 10.64 14.34
N SER A 70 -10.48 11.52 13.65
CA SER A 70 -11.50 11.14 12.67
C SER A 70 -10.94 10.93 11.25
N GLY A 71 -9.73 11.43 10.99
CA GLY A 71 -9.07 11.33 9.68
C GLY A 71 -8.59 9.91 9.39
N VAL A 72 -9.41 9.09 8.75
CA VAL A 72 -9.06 7.69 8.41
C VAL A 72 -9.32 7.42 6.93
N ILE A 73 -8.34 6.82 6.26
CA ILE A 73 -8.45 6.20 4.93
C ILE A 73 -8.28 4.69 5.13
N LYS A 74 -9.26 3.91 4.66
CA LYS A 74 -9.28 2.45 4.82
C LYS A 74 -9.37 1.78 3.46
N GLY A 75 -8.66 0.67 3.28
CA GLY A 75 -8.75 -0.17 2.07
C GLY A 75 -7.95 0.32 0.87
N LYS A 76 -7.38 1.54 0.90
CA LYS A 76 -6.59 2.10 -0.19
C LYS A 76 -5.51 3.05 0.32
N GLY A 77 -4.34 3.01 -0.31
CA GLY A 77 -3.17 3.85 0.04
C GLY A 77 -3.16 5.21 -0.64
N LEU A 78 -2.07 5.95 -0.44
CA LEU A 78 -1.74 7.22 -1.11
C LEU A 78 -0.49 7.04 -1.97
N ARG A 79 -0.47 7.66 -3.15
CA ARG A 79 0.60 7.52 -4.14
C ARG A 79 1.02 8.89 -4.69
N MET A 80 2.25 9.30 -4.43
CA MET A 80 2.87 10.55 -4.86
C MET A 80 3.96 10.24 -5.87
N VAL A 81 3.70 10.44 -7.16
CA VAL A 81 4.60 10.00 -8.22
C VAL A 81 4.69 10.97 -9.38
N SER A 82 5.59 10.71 -10.34
CA SER A 82 5.66 11.41 -11.63
C SER A 82 5.99 12.90 -11.48
N GLY A 83 6.99 13.18 -10.65
CA GLY A 83 7.58 14.51 -10.47
C GLY A 83 6.75 15.43 -9.57
N VAL A 84 5.91 14.87 -8.69
CA VAL A 84 5.08 15.69 -7.80
C VAL A 84 5.90 16.29 -6.67
N SER A 85 5.48 17.45 -6.19
CA SER A 85 6.19 18.13 -5.11
C SER A 85 5.31 19.01 -4.23
N ASN A 86 5.84 19.39 -3.07
CA ASN A 86 5.19 20.27 -2.09
C ASN A 86 3.87 19.64 -1.58
N ILE A 87 4.00 18.54 -0.86
CA ILE A 87 2.88 17.76 -0.33
C ILE A 87 3.05 17.58 1.19
N ILE A 88 1.96 17.83 1.93
CA ILE A 88 1.88 17.59 3.37
C ILE A 88 0.77 16.57 3.63
N ILE A 89 1.10 15.49 4.31
CA ILE A 89 0.14 14.49 4.82
C ILE A 89 0.26 14.47 6.35
N GLN A 90 -0.77 14.91 7.06
CA GLN A 90 -0.70 15.09 8.51
C GLN A 90 -1.92 14.54 9.26
N ASN A 91 -1.67 13.88 10.39
CA ASN A 91 -2.70 13.47 11.35
C ASN A 91 -3.84 12.64 10.73
N ILE A 92 -3.49 11.69 9.86
CA ILE A 92 -4.43 10.70 9.33
C ILE A 92 -3.99 9.28 9.66
N ALA A 93 -4.92 8.34 9.60
CA ALA A 93 -4.64 6.92 9.57
C ALA A 93 -4.86 6.35 8.16
N VAL A 94 -3.94 5.49 7.71
CA VAL A 94 -4.08 4.70 6.46
C VAL A 94 -3.98 3.23 6.83
N THR A 95 -5.09 2.49 6.74
CA THR A 95 -5.18 1.15 7.34
C THR A 95 -5.97 0.13 6.51
N ASP A 96 -5.84 -1.13 6.91
CA ASP A 96 -6.66 -2.26 6.44
C ASP A 96 -6.60 -2.46 4.93
N ILE A 97 -5.39 -2.56 4.39
CA ILE A 97 -5.15 -2.79 2.97
C ILE A 97 -4.67 -4.24 2.82
N ASN A 98 -5.58 -5.15 2.47
CA ASN A 98 -5.26 -6.56 2.12
C ASN A 98 -4.24 -7.23 3.06
N ALA A 99 -4.39 -7.12 4.38
CA ALA A 99 -3.36 -7.49 5.37
C ALA A 99 -2.81 -8.93 5.25
N LYS A 100 -3.58 -9.86 4.70
CA LYS A 100 -3.18 -11.27 4.50
C LYS A 100 -2.24 -11.48 3.30
N TYR A 101 -2.16 -10.51 2.38
CA TYR A 101 -1.57 -10.68 1.06
C TYR A 101 -0.43 -9.71 0.80
N VAL A 102 0.80 -10.23 0.71
CA VAL A 102 1.92 -9.51 0.10
C VAL A 102 1.58 -9.24 -1.36
N TRP A 103 1.96 -8.05 -1.85
CA TRP A 103 1.51 -7.44 -3.11
C TRP A 103 0.04 -7.00 -3.13
N GLY A 104 -0.69 -7.15 -2.01
CA GLY A 104 -2.08 -6.70 -1.89
C GLY A 104 -2.24 -5.18 -1.76
N GLY A 105 -1.16 -4.45 -1.52
CA GLY A 105 -1.16 -2.98 -1.47
C GLY A 105 -0.18 -2.40 -0.47
N ASP A 106 0.13 -1.13 -0.69
CA ASP A 106 0.96 -0.30 0.19
C ASP A 106 0.14 0.87 0.75
N ALA A 107 0.53 1.36 1.92
CA ALA A 107 -0.15 2.50 2.53
C ALA A 107 0.31 3.84 1.92
N ILE A 108 1.61 4.11 1.89
CA ILE A 108 2.15 5.37 1.38
C ILE A 108 3.30 5.09 0.42
N THR A 109 3.11 5.48 -0.84
CA THR A 109 4.10 5.34 -1.92
C THR A 109 4.56 6.72 -2.38
N LEU A 110 5.87 6.93 -2.38
CA LEU A 110 6.56 8.01 -3.10
C LEU A 110 7.39 7.35 -4.21
N ASP A 111 7.45 7.95 -5.39
CA ASP A 111 8.32 7.49 -6.50
C ASP A 111 8.45 8.62 -7.53
N ASP A 112 9.58 9.33 -7.54
CA ASP A 112 9.80 10.59 -8.26
C ASP A 112 9.06 11.77 -7.62
N ALA A 113 9.53 12.20 -6.44
CA ALA A 113 8.93 13.29 -5.66
C ALA A 113 9.95 14.23 -4.98
N ASP A 114 9.50 15.42 -4.55
CA ASP A 114 10.31 16.36 -3.76
C ASP A 114 9.46 17.20 -2.79
N LEU A 115 10.03 17.61 -1.66
CA LEU A 115 9.32 18.37 -0.60
C LEU A 115 8.04 17.68 -0.14
N VAL A 116 8.18 16.46 0.34
CA VAL A 116 7.07 15.70 0.95
C VAL A 116 7.27 15.65 2.47
N TRP A 117 6.25 16.04 3.22
CA TRP A 117 6.22 15.94 4.68
C TRP A 117 5.08 15.04 5.12
N ILE A 118 5.42 13.97 5.83
CA ILE A 118 4.50 13.01 6.41
C ILE A 118 4.65 13.13 7.93
N ASP A 119 3.59 13.53 8.63
CA ASP A 119 3.65 13.86 10.06
C ASP A 119 2.46 13.30 10.82
N HIS A 120 2.69 12.72 12.01
CA HIS A 120 1.62 12.14 12.83
C HIS A 120 0.70 11.16 12.07
N VAL A 121 1.25 10.42 11.11
CA VAL A 121 0.49 9.43 10.34
C VAL A 121 0.55 8.07 11.04
N THR A 122 -0.61 7.43 11.17
CA THR A 122 -0.71 6.04 11.66
C THR A 122 -0.93 5.09 10.48
N THR A 123 -0.08 4.08 10.33
CA THR A 123 -0.26 3.00 9.34
C THR A 123 -0.41 1.66 10.05
N ALA A 124 -1.37 0.83 9.63
CA ALA A 124 -1.64 -0.45 10.29
C ALA A 124 -2.36 -1.45 9.38
N ARG A 125 -2.05 -2.75 9.55
CA ARG A 125 -2.72 -3.87 8.86
C ARG A 125 -2.64 -3.71 7.33
N ILE A 126 -1.42 -3.51 6.84
CA ILE A 126 -1.09 -3.34 5.43
C ILE A 126 -0.49 -4.64 4.90
N GLY A 127 -0.87 -5.04 3.69
CA GLY A 127 -0.42 -6.29 3.08
C GLY A 127 1.08 -6.32 2.78
N ARG A 128 1.65 -5.18 2.37
CA ARG A 128 3.08 -5.06 2.02
C ARG A 128 3.77 -3.89 2.74
N GLN A 129 4.04 -2.77 2.06
CA GLN A 129 4.82 -1.68 2.65
C GLN A 129 3.92 -0.65 3.34
N HIS A 130 4.30 -0.26 4.55
CA HIS A 130 3.70 0.91 5.20
C HIS A 130 4.18 2.20 4.51
N TYR A 131 5.47 2.24 4.18
CA TYR A 131 6.10 3.32 3.43
C TYR A 131 7.02 2.69 2.38
N VAL A 132 6.87 3.12 1.14
CA VAL A 132 7.81 2.78 0.06
C VAL A 132 8.23 4.08 -0.61
N LEU A 133 9.54 4.32 -0.61
CA LEU A 133 10.19 5.30 -1.48
C LEU A 133 10.65 4.50 -2.71
N GLY A 134 10.31 5.02 -3.87
CA GLY A 134 10.31 4.30 -5.12
C GLY A 134 11.70 4.09 -5.67
N THR A 135 11.77 3.71 -6.94
CA THR A 135 13.06 3.50 -7.62
C THR A 135 13.61 4.80 -8.20
N GLU A 136 12.74 5.78 -8.45
CA GLU A 136 13.12 7.11 -8.88
C GLU A 136 13.47 8.02 -7.68
N ALA A 137 14.02 9.20 -7.95
CA ALA A 137 14.54 10.07 -6.91
C ALA A 137 13.43 10.72 -6.07
N ASP A 138 13.28 10.26 -4.83
CA ASP A 138 12.54 10.96 -3.78
C ASP A 138 13.49 11.90 -3.02
N ASN A 139 13.51 13.18 -3.42
CA ASN A 139 14.53 14.15 -3.02
C ASN A 139 14.45 14.52 -1.53
N ARG A 140 13.67 15.56 -1.18
CA ARG A 140 13.52 16.01 0.21
C ARG A 140 12.25 15.44 0.80
N VAL A 141 12.42 14.48 1.72
CA VAL A 141 11.32 13.86 2.46
C VAL A 141 11.56 13.99 3.96
N SER A 142 10.51 14.25 4.72
CA SER A 142 10.55 14.21 6.19
C SER A 142 9.40 13.36 6.70
N PHE A 143 9.72 12.48 7.65
CA PHE A 143 8.81 11.59 8.37
C PHE A 143 8.79 11.97 9.86
#